data_AF-A0A354T303-F1
#
_entry.id   AF-A0A354T303-F1
#
_cell.length_a   1.000
_cell.length_b   1.000
_cell.length_c   1.000
_cell.angle_alpha   90.00
_cell.angle_beta   90.00
_cell.angle_gamma   90.00
#
_symmetry.space_group_name_H-M   'P 1'
#
loop_
_entity.id
_entity.type
_entity.pdbx_description
1 polymer ?
#
loop_
_entity_poly.entity_id
_entity_poly.type
_entity_poly.pdbx_seq_one_letter_code
_entity_poly.pdbx_strand_id
1 'polypeptide(L)'
;MIDAQEIRVLVIRQENFQALSLALGALYRCPKKLFEIIDSNRTSDKAFHSTYCEAVSKIKFSREQLDAIYQTKYARHFYSEDEIAEFKAKWCA
;
A
#
# COMPACT_ATOMS: atom_id res chain seq x y z
N MET A 1 31.92 -35.26 -0.60
CA MET A 1 31.03 -34.57 -1.55
C MET A 1 29.85 -34.06 -0.76
N ILE A 2 29.72 -32.74 -0.60
CA ILE A 2 28.58 -32.15 0.11
C ILE A 2 27.52 -31.92 -0.95
N ASP A 3 26.39 -32.61 -0.81
CA ASP A 3 25.18 -32.42 -1.61
C ASP A 3 24.81 -30.94 -1.67
N ALA A 4 24.68 -30.39 -2.88
CA ALA A 4 24.17 -29.04 -3.07
C ALA A 4 22.67 -29.05 -2.74
N GLN A 5 22.28 -28.42 -1.63
CA GLN A 5 20.87 -28.25 -1.28
C GLN A 5 20.17 -27.41 -2.37
N GLU A 6 19.07 -27.92 -2.91
CA GLU A 6 18.20 -27.17 -3.83
C GLU A 6 17.58 -25.97 -3.11
N ILE A 7 18.03 -24.76 -3.45
CA ILE A 7 17.44 -23.52 -2.95
C ILE A 7 16.19 -23.21 -3.77
N ARG A 8 15.03 -23.20 -3.12
CA ARG A 8 13.76 -22.74 -3.72
C ARG A 8 13.51 -21.29 -3.33
N VAL A 9 13.36 -20.42 -4.32
CA VAL A 9 13.11 -18.98 -4.11
C VAL A 9 11.70 -18.63 -4.56
N LEU A 10 10.96 -17.90 -3.72
CA LEU A 10 9.67 -17.31 -4.08
C LEU A 10 9.85 -15.80 -4.27
N VAL A 11 9.48 -15.31 -5.45
CA VAL A 11 9.39 -13.88 -5.74
C VAL A 11 7.92 -13.54 -5.93
N ILE A 12 7.42 -12.59 -5.15
CA ILE A 12 6.04 -12.12 -5.22
C ILE A 12 6.01 -10.61 -5.06
N ARG A 13 5.18 -9.95 -5.85
CA ARG A 13 4.96 -8.50 -5.76
C ARG A 13 3.91 -8.20 -4.69
N GLN A 14 4.00 -7.04 -4.05
CA GLN A 14 3.12 -6.68 -2.95
C GLN A 14 1.64 -6.64 -3.36
N GLU A 15 1.34 -6.15 -4.57
CA GLU A 15 0.01 -6.13 -5.18
C GLU A 15 -0.57 -7.54 -5.42
N ASN A 16 0.27 -8.58 -5.41
CA ASN A 16 -0.13 -9.96 -5.61
C ASN A 16 -0.23 -10.76 -4.30
N PHE A 17 -0.13 -10.13 -3.12
CA PHE A 17 -0.19 -10.84 -1.83
C PHE A 17 -1.51 -11.62 -1.61
N GLN A 18 -2.59 -11.23 -2.27
CA GLN A 18 -3.84 -11.99 -2.29
C GLN A 18 -3.66 -13.43 -2.83
N ALA A 19 -2.63 -13.67 -3.65
CA ALA A 19 -2.29 -14.98 -4.20
C ALA A 19 -1.20 -15.72 -3.38
N LEU A 20 -0.79 -15.21 -2.21
CA LEU A 20 0.34 -15.74 -1.45
C LEU A 20 0.13 -17.20 -1.01
N SER A 21 -1.08 -17.58 -0.55
CA SER A 21 -1.38 -18.96 -0.15
C SER A 21 -1.23 -19.97 -1.31
N LEU A 22 -1.56 -19.54 -2.53
CA LEU A 22 -1.34 -20.33 -3.75
C LEU A 22 0.15 -20.47 -4.05
N ALA A 23 0.90 -19.37 -4.00
CA ALA A 23 2.33 -19.36 -4.26
C ALA A 23 3.12 -20.21 -3.26
N LEU A 24 2.75 -20.15 -1.97
CA LEU A 24 3.31 -21.00 -0.92
C LEU A 24 2.97 -22.49 -1.15
N GLY A 25 1.74 -22.79 -1.54
CA GLY A 25 1.33 -24.15 -1.90
C GLY A 25 2.17 -24.73 -3.04
N ALA A 26 2.44 -23.93 -4.08
CA ALA A 26 3.32 -24.34 -5.18
C ALA A 26 4.78 -24.53 -4.71
N LEU A 27 5.31 -23.60 -3.92
CA LEU A 27 6.69 -23.65 -3.41
C LEU A 27 6.94 -24.89 -2.54
N TYR A 28 6.04 -25.16 -1.60
CA TYR A 28 6.15 -26.25 -0.63
C TYR A 28 5.51 -27.57 -1.09
N ARG A 29 4.89 -27.58 -2.28
CA ARG A 29 4.19 -28.74 -2.86
C ARG A 29 3.09 -29.29 -1.94
N CYS A 30 2.28 -28.39 -1.38
CA CYS A 30 1.19 -28.76 -0.48
C CYS A 30 -0.09 -27.92 -0.75
N PRO A 31 -1.26 -28.35 -0.25
CA PRO A 31 -2.50 -27.64 -0.51
C PRO A 31 -2.49 -26.21 0.08
N LYS A 32 -2.94 -25.23 -0.70
CA LYS A 32 -3.03 -23.81 -0.28
C LYS A 32 -3.78 -23.59 1.04
N LYS A 33 -4.75 -24.47 1.35
CA LYS A 33 -5.57 -24.41 2.57
C LYS A 33 -4.77 -24.57 3.87
N LEU A 34 -3.52 -25.02 3.79
CA LEU A 34 -2.61 -25.08 4.93
C LEU A 34 -2.01 -23.72 5.29
N PHE A 35 -2.13 -22.73 4.40
CA PHE A 35 -1.64 -21.37 4.61
C PHE A 35 -2.81 -20.43 4.79
N GLU A 36 -3.08 -20.06 6.03
CA GLU A 36 -3.97 -18.96 6.37
C GLU A 36 -3.21 -17.64 6.26
N ILE A 37 -3.73 -16.70 5.46
CA ILE A 37 -3.16 -15.36 5.33
C ILE A 37 -4.04 -14.40 6.12
N ILE A 38 -3.44 -13.72 7.11
CA ILE A 38 -4.12 -12.76 7.96
C ILE A 38 -3.55 -11.35 7.74
N ASP A 39 -4.44 -10.38 7.59
CA ASP A 39 -4.08 -8.96 7.53
C ASP A 39 -3.85 -8.43 8.95
N SER A 40 -2.66 -8.61 9.50
CA SER A 40 -2.36 -8.20 10.89
C SER A 40 -2.05 -6.71 11.05
N ASN A 41 -1.71 -5.99 9.97
CA ASN A 41 -1.35 -4.57 10.02
C ASN A 41 -2.44 -3.67 9.44
N ARG A 42 -3.68 -3.85 9.93
CA ARG A 42 -4.81 -2.99 9.58
C ARG A 42 -4.78 -1.73 10.43
N THR A 43 -4.62 -0.58 9.78
CA THR A 43 -4.65 0.72 10.48
C THR A 43 -6.01 1.01 11.10
N SER A 44 -7.09 0.46 10.54
CA SER A 44 -8.46 0.56 11.09
C SER A 44 -8.59 0.01 12.52
N ASP A 45 -7.75 -0.96 12.86
CA ASP A 45 -7.86 -1.70 14.11
C ASP A 45 -7.01 -1.05 15.21
N LYS A 46 -6.23 -0.02 14.86
CA LYS A 46 -5.38 0.72 15.79
C LYS A 46 -6.21 1.76 16.54
N ALA A 47 -5.94 1.92 17.84
CA ALA A 47 -6.67 2.84 18.71
C ALA A 47 -6.73 4.29 18.20
N PHE A 48 -5.72 4.74 17.45
CA PHE A 48 -5.65 6.09 16.90
C PHE A 48 -6.41 6.29 15.59
N HIS A 49 -7.04 5.24 15.04
CA HIS A 49 -7.70 5.32 13.73
C HIS A 49 -8.78 6.41 13.69
N SER A 50 -9.63 6.47 14.73
CA SER A 50 -10.70 7.47 14.83
C SER A 50 -10.12 8.89 14.88
N THR A 51 -9.11 9.13 15.71
CA THR A 51 -8.42 10.42 15.82
C THR A 51 -7.75 10.82 14.52
N TYR A 52 -7.13 9.88 13.81
CA TYR A 52 -6.54 10.14 12.49
C TYR A 52 -7.60 10.56 11.48
N CYS A 53 -8.71 9.82 11.39
CA CYS A 53 -9.81 10.13 10.47
C CYS A 53 -10.44 11.50 10.77
N GLU A 54 -10.61 11.84 12.04
CA GLU A 54 -11.11 13.15 12.47
C GLU A 54 -10.12 14.27 12.12
N ALA A 55 -8.82 14.06 12.35
CA ALA A 55 -7.81 15.05 11.97
C ALA A 55 -7.80 15.28 10.46
N VAL A 56 -7.80 14.21 9.66
CA VAL A 56 -7.79 14.28 8.19
C VAL A 56 -9.03 14.98 7.65
N SER A 57 -10.21 14.78 8.24
CA SER A 57 -11.44 15.43 7.77
C SER A 57 -11.47 16.94 8.08
N LYS A 58 -10.80 17.37 9.15
CA LYS A 58 -10.74 18.77 9.59
C LYS A 58 -9.60 19.57 8.96
N ILE A 59 -8.51 18.92 8.59
CA ILE A 59 -7.38 19.60 7.97
C ILE A 59 -7.78 20.07 6.58
N LYS A 60 -7.74 21.38 6.38
CA LYS A 60 -7.98 22.05 5.10
C LYS A 60 -6.88 23.06 4.84
N PHE A 61 -6.42 23.11 3.60
CA PHE A 61 -5.35 24.00 3.16
C PHE A 61 -5.88 25.03 2.18
N SER A 62 -5.18 26.17 2.11
CA SER A 62 -5.47 27.17 1.09
C SER A 62 -5.04 26.66 -0.28
N ARG A 63 -5.62 27.26 -1.33
CA ARG A 63 -5.28 26.91 -2.71
C ARG A 63 -3.80 27.16 -3.00
N GLU A 64 -3.23 28.24 -2.45
CA GLU A 64 -1.83 28.61 -2.61
C GLU A 64 -0.88 27.58 -1.99
N GLN A 65 -1.23 27.05 -0.81
CA GLN A 65 -0.46 25.99 -0.17
C GLN A 65 -0.49 24.69 -1.00
N LEU A 66 -1.67 24.32 -1.49
CA LEU A 66 -1.83 23.13 -2.33
C LEU A 66 -1.11 23.27 -3.68
N ASP A 67 -1.14 24.45 -4.27
CA ASP A 67 -0.38 24.76 -5.47
C ASP A 67 1.12 24.66 -5.22
N ALA A 68 1.63 25.19 -4.10
CA ALA A 68 3.04 25.06 -3.74
C ALA A 68 3.50 23.59 -3.58
N ILE A 69 2.61 22.71 -3.08
CA ILE A 69 2.91 21.27 -2.91
C ILE A 69 2.86 20.54 -4.26
N TYR A 70 1.78 20.70 -5.02
CA TYR A 70 1.50 19.86 -6.19
C TYR A 70 2.03 20.41 -7.52
N GLN A 71 2.39 21.69 -7.61
CA GLN A 71 3.00 22.24 -8.84
C GLN A 71 4.52 21.98 -8.93
N THR A 72 5.12 21.34 -7.92
CA THR A 72 6.53 20.96 -7.98
C THR A 72 6.81 20.03 -9.15
N LYS A 73 8.03 20.08 -9.70
CA LYS A 73 8.48 19.18 -10.77
C LYS A 73 8.31 17.70 -10.37
N TYR A 74 8.56 17.40 -9.09
CA TYR A 74 8.47 16.04 -8.56
C TYR A 74 7.03 15.55 -8.52
N ALA A 75 6.10 16.34 -7.98
CA ALA A 75 4.69 15.96 -7.94
C ALA A 75 4.14 15.66 -9.35
N ARG A 76 4.41 16.54 -10.32
CA ARG A 76 3.97 16.34 -11.72
C ARG A 76 4.71 15.23 -12.48
N HIS A 77 5.81 14.72 -11.94
CA HIS A 77 6.49 13.56 -12.52
C HIS A 77 5.84 12.24 -12.09
N PHE A 78 5.31 12.20 -10.86
CA PHE A 78 4.73 10.99 -10.28
C PHE A 78 3.21 10.91 -10.41
N TYR A 79 2.54 12.05 -10.60
CA TYR A 79 1.09 12.13 -10.64
C TYR A 79 0.62 12.86 -11.90
N SER A 80 -0.47 12.36 -12.47
CA SER A 80 -1.21 13.03 -13.54
C SER A 80 -1.91 14.29 -13.04
N GLU A 81 -2.30 15.17 -13.96
CA GLU A 81 -3.04 16.39 -13.62
C GLU A 81 -4.42 16.06 -13.01
N ASP A 82 -5.05 14.96 -13.44
CA ASP A 82 -6.33 14.50 -12.89
C ASP A 82 -6.17 14.06 -11.42
N GLU A 83 -5.15 13.25 -11.12
CA GLU A 83 -4.83 12.85 -9.74
C GLU A 83 -4.50 14.06 -8.87
N ILE A 84 -3.72 15.02 -9.40
CA ILE A 84 -3.41 16.26 -8.69
C ILE A 84 -4.68 17.07 -8.41
N ALA A 85 -5.61 17.16 -9.36
CA ALA A 85 -6.88 17.84 -9.17
C ALA A 85 -7.73 17.17 -8.07
N GLU A 86 -7.80 15.84 -8.05
CA GLU A 86 -8.47 15.07 -7.00
C GLU A 86 -7.83 15.29 -5.62
N PHE A 87 -6.49 15.30 -5.55
CA PHE A 87 -5.78 15.58 -4.30
C PHE A 87 -6.09 16.99 -3.80
N LYS A 88 -6.06 17.99 -4.68
CA LYS A 88 -6.43 19.36 -4.32
C LYS A 88 -7.88 19.44 -3.83
N ALA A 89 -8.82 18.78 -4.50
CA ALA A 89 -10.22 18.75 -4.10
C ALA A 89 -10.43 18.13 -2.71
N LYS A 90 -9.69 17.05 -2.40
CA LYS A 90 -9.74 16.41 -1.08
C LYS A 90 -9.30 17.35 0.05
N TRP A 91 -8.25 18.12 -0.19
CA TRP A 91 -7.54 18.89 0.83
C TRP A 91 -7.91 20.38 0.89
N CYS A 92 -8.59 20.91 -0.13
CA CYS A 92 -9.05 22.30 -0.17
C CYS A 92 -10.22 22.51 0.80
N ALA A 93 -10.21 23.68 1.46
CA ALA A 93 -11.32 24.19 2.27
C ALA A 93 -12.58 24.42 1.43
#